data_AF-A0A1G1N8F8-F1
#
_entry.id   AF-A0A1G1N8F8-F1
#
_cell.length_a   1.000
_cell.length_b   1.000
_cell.length_c   1.000
_cell.angle_alpha   90.00
_cell.angle_beta   90.00
_cell.angle_gamma   90.00
#
_symmetry.space_group_name_H-M   'P 1'
#
loop_
_entity.id
_entity.type
_entity.pdbx_description
1 polymer ?
#
loop_
_entity_poly.entity_id
_entity_poly.type
_entity_poly.pdbx_seq_one_letter_code
_entity_poly.pdbx_strand_id
1 'polypeptide(L)' 'MCPVSGQEIKKEEVYQVEYEGKIYNLCCKMCLKDFKKDPQKYIEKLEKLEEEEKGEHHHEEGGDPEKT' A
#
# COMPACT_ATOMS: atom_id res chain seq x y z
N MET A 1 -6.31 -4.49 6.69
CA MET A 1 -5.57 -5.76 6.93
C MET A 1 -4.09 -5.45 7.09
N CYS A 2 -3.34 -6.19 7.90
CA CYS A 2 -1.89 -6.00 8.06
C CYS A 2 -1.17 -6.52 6.81
N PRO A 3 -0.33 -5.72 6.13
CA PRO A 3 0.35 -6.13 4.90
C PRO A 3 1.43 -7.19 5.10
N VAL A 4 2.00 -7.27 6.30
CA VAL A 4 3.05 -8.24 6.63
C VAL A 4 2.45 -9.58 7.00
N SER A 5 1.52 -9.62 7.96
CA SER A 5 0.96 -10.87 8.51
C SER A 5 -0.37 -11.30 7.89
N GLY A 6 -1.06 -10.40 7.18
CA GLY A 6 -2.43 -10.64 6.71
C GLY A 6 -3.49 -10.61 7.82
N GLN A 7 -3.14 -10.27 9.05
CA GLN A 7 -4.11 -10.26 10.15
C GLN A 7 -4.93 -8.96 10.17
N GLU A 8 -6.11 -9.01 10.77
CA GLU A 8 -6.87 -7.80 11.06
C GLU A 8 -6.10 -6.89 12.03
N ILE A 9 -6.17 -5.59 11.76
CA ILE A 9 -5.53 -4.58 12.61
C ILE A 9 -6.57 -4.13 13.63
N LYS A 10 -6.27 -4.33 14.92
CA LYS A 10 -7.11 -3.84 16.01
C LYS A 10 -6.89 -2.35 16.23
N LYS A 11 -7.96 -1.60 16.47
CA LYS A 11 -7.89 -0.13 16.65
C LYS A 11 -7.11 0.26 17.90
N GLU A 12 -7.08 -0.58 18.93
CA GLU A 12 -6.33 -0.29 20.15
C GLU A 12 -4.81 -0.43 20.01
N GLU A 13 -4.32 -1.16 19.00
CA GLU A 13 -2.90 -1.43 18.83
C GLU A 13 -2.48 -1.36 17.36
N VAL A 14 -2.31 -0.11 16.90
CA VAL A 14 -1.86 0.22 15.53
C VAL A 14 -0.42 0.70 15.56
N TYR A 15 0.39 0.14 14.67
CA TYR A 15 1.77 0.58 14.45
C TYR A 15 1.85 1.24 13.08
N GLN A 16 2.09 2.54 13.05
CA GLN A 16 2.18 3.31 11.80
C GLN A 16 3.63 3.43 11.35
N VAL A 17 3.84 3.34 10.03
CA VAL A 17 5.12 3.63 9.40
C VAL A 17 4.89 4.43 8.14
N GLU A 18 5.64 5.52 8.00
CA GLU A 18 5.67 6.31 6.78
C GLU A 18 6.77 5.77 5.87
N TYR A 19 6.42 5.53 4.61
CA TYR A 19 7.36 5.14 3.57
C TYR A 19 6.91 5.76 2.23
N GLU A 20 7.83 6.45 1.55
CA GLU A 20 7.54 7.16 0.28
C GLU A 20 6.35 8.13 0.35
N GLY A 21 6.15 8.78 1.51
CA GLY A 21 5.03 9.72 1.74
C GLY A 21 3.67 9.05 1.92
N LYS A 22 3.61 7.71 1.96
CA LYS A 22 2.41 6.92 2.29
C LYS A 22 2.51 6.40 3.73
N ILE A 23 1.38 6.40 4.45
CA ILE A 23 1.29 5.86 5.81
C ILE A 23 0.74 4.43 5.75
N TYR A 24 1.50 3.49 6.29
CA TYR A 24 1.14 2.08 6.39
C TYR A 24 0.83 1.69 7.84
N ASN A 25 -0.29 0.99 8.02
CA ASN A 25 -0.75 0.51 9.32
C ASN A 25 -0.40 -0.97 9.50
N LEU A 26 0.16 -1.31 10.66
CA LEU A 26 0.64 -2.65 11.01
C LEU A 26 0.04 -3.10 12.34
N CYS A 27 -0.21 -4.41 12.49
CA CYS A 27 -0.89 -4.96 13.66
C CYS A 27 0.02 -5.19 14.87
N CYS A 28 1.34 -5.17 14.71
CA CYS A 28 2.27 -5.40 15.81
C CYS A 28 3.69 -4.85 15.53
N LYS A 29 4.49 -4.71 16.58
CA LYS A 29 5.89 -4.27 16.50
C LYS A 29 6.78 -5.20 15.66
N MET A 30 6.47 -6.50 15.61
CA MET A 30 7.20 -7.45 14.76
C MET A 30 6.98 -7.13 13.28
N CYS A 31 5.72 -6.92 12.88
CA CYS A 31 5.38 -6.48 11.53
C CYS A 31 6.07 -5.16 11.16
N LEU A 32 6.16 -4.21 12.10
CA LEU A 32 6.92 -2.96 11.89
C LEU A 32 8.40 -3.21 11.59
N LYS A 33 9.04 -4.13 12.31
CA LYS A 33 10.44 -4.47 12.06
C LYS A 33 10.62 -5.15 10.71
N ASP A 34 9.76 -6.08 10.36
CA ASP A 34 9.87 -6.80 9.10
C ASP A 34 9.53 -5.92 7.90
N PHE A 35 8.52 -5.05 8.02
CA PHE A 35 8.23 -4.02 7.03
C PHE A 35 9.45 -3.12 6.79
N LYS A 36 10.13 -2.65 7.84
CA LYS A 36 11.32 -1.80 7.68
C LYS A 36 12.52 -2.50 7.04
N LYS A 37 12.61 -3.83 7.10
CA LYS A 37 13.69 -4.59 6.45
C LYS A 37 13.51 -4.65 4.94
N ASP A 38 12.25 -4.77 4.49
CA ASP A 38 11.93 -4.98 3.08
C ASP A 38 10.56 -4.35 2.73
N PRO A 39 10.45 -3.01 2.78
CA PRO A 39 9.17 -2.32 2.65
C PRO A 39 8.55 -2.51 1.27
N GLN A 40 9.37 -2.50 0.21
CA GLN A 40 8.90 -2.65 -1.17
C GLN A 40 8.12 -3.95 -1.37
N LYS A 41 8.63 -5.08 -0.86
CA LYS A 41 7.95 -6.38 -0.93
C LYS A 41 6.53 -6.37 -0.37
N TYR A 42 6.30 -5.65 0.74
CA TYR A 42 4.97 -5.58 1.36
C TYR A 42 4.09 -4.53 0.71
N ILE A 43 4.68 -3.48 0.16
CA ILE A 43 3.97 -2.45 -0.60
C ILE A 43 3.44 -3.03 -1.91
N GLU A 44 4.25 -3.75 -2.68
CA GLU A 44 3.80 -4.43 -3.89
C GLU A 44 2.64 -5.40 -3.62
N LYS A 45 2.67 -6.04 -2.45
CA LYS A 45 1.58 -6.92 -2.01
C LYS A 45 0.31 -6.15 -1.64
N LEU A 46 0.45 -4.98 -1.01
CA LEU A 46 -0.67 -4.09 -0.72
C LEU A 46 -1.27 -3.50 -1.98
N GLU A 47 -0.44 -2.99 -2.89
CA GLU A 47 -0.90 -2.37 -4.13
C GLU A 47 -1.68 -3.38 -4.98
N LYS A 48 -1.25 -4.64 -5.03
CA LYS A 48 -2.03 -5.72 -5.66
C LYS A 48 -3.38 -5.99 -4.97
N LEU A 49 -3.44 -5.90 -3.64
CA LEU A 49 -4.69 -6.06 -2.89
C LEU A 49 -5.62 -4.84 -3.08
N GLU A 50 -5.05 -3.64 -3.17
CA GLU A 50 -5.80 -2.39 -3.40
C GLU A 50 -6.26 -2.25 -4.86
N GLU A 51 -5.50 -2.73 -5.83
CA GLU A 51 -5.88 -2.76 -7.26
C GLU A 51 -7.11 -3.65 -7.50
N GLU A 52 -7.25 -4.77 -6.78
CA GLU A 52 -8.46 -5.60 -6.86
C GLU A 52 -9.70 -4.92 -6.24
N GLU A 53 -9.54 -4.01 -5.27
CA GLU A 53 -10.64 -3.21 -4.71
C GLU A 53 -10.90 -1.89 -5.47
N LYS A 54 -9.97 -1.39 -6.29
CA LYS A 54 -10.11 -0.13 -7.07
C LYS A 54 -10.37 -0.37 -8.56
N GLY A 55 -11.22 -1.32 -8.88
CA GLY A 55 -11.75 -1.53 -10.23
C GLY A 55 -12.76 -0.48 -10.68
N GLU A 56 -12.40 0.81 -10.69
CA GLU A 56 -13.08 1.92 -11.40
C GLU A 56 -12.28 3.22 -11.12
N HIS A 57 -11.41 3.73 -12.00
CA HIS A 57 -11.73 4.32 -13.30
C HIS A 57 -10.47 4.45 -14.19
N HIS A 58 -10.60 3.95 -15.43
CA HIS A 58 -9.88 4.20 -16.68
C HIS A 58 -8.49 4.87 -16.74
N HIS A 59 -7.56 4.06 -17.27
CA HIS A 59 -6.62 4.35 -18.37
C HIS A 59 -7.13 5.39 -19.39
N GLU A 60 -6.31 6.37 -19.78
CA GLU A 60 -5.91 6.55 -21.18
C GLU A 60 -4.78 7.59 -21.29
N GLU A 61 -3.63 7.13 -21.78
CA GLU A 61 -2.66 8.01 -22.44
C GLU A 61 -3.27 8.49 -23.75
N GLY A 62 -3.38 9.80 -23.91
CA GLY A 62 -3.81 10.44 -25.14
C GLY A 62 -3.05 11.75 -25.32
N GLY A 63 -1.78 11.65 -25.72
CA GLY A 63 -1.09 12.79 -26.32
C GLY A 63 -1.63 12.99 -27.74
N ASP A 64 -2.34 14.07 -27.98
CA ASP A 64 -2.56 14.60 -29.33
C ASP A 64 -1.80 15.94 -29.43
N PRO A 65 -0.71 16.02 -30.22
CA PRO A 65 0.05 17.25 -30.37
C PRO A 65 -0.71 18.24 -31.24
N GLU A 66 -1.10 19.36 -30.62
CA GLU A 66 -1.60 20.57 -31.26
C GLU A 66 -0.78 20.91 -32.52
N LYS A 67 -1.40 20.75 -33.69
CA LYS A 67 -0.91 21.31 -34.96
C LYS A 67 -2.09 21.66 -35.87
N THR A 68 -2.62 22.87 -35.75
CA THR A 68 -3.13 23.68 -36.87
C THR A 68 -3.09 25.15 -36.48
#